data_AF-A0A6I3EJ67-F1
#
_entry.id   AF-A0A6I3EJ67-F1
#
_cell.length_a   1.000
_cell.length_b   1.000
_cell.length_c   1.000
_cell.angle_alpha   90.00
_cell.angle_beta   90.00
_cell.angle_gamma   90.00
#
_symmetry.space_group_name_H-M   'P 1'
#
loop_
_entity.id
_entity.type
_entity.pdbx_description
1 polymer ?
#
loop_
_entity_poly.entity_id
_entity_poly.type
_entity_poly.pdbx_seq_one_letter_code
_entity_poly.pdbx_strand_id
1 'polypeptide(L)'
;MQGTQQHGCQQKSLPQILESSYLFRIEDFNMLTRRTKCRLCESGQLVLSVELPLTTIADHYRATGEKQMPLYPLDIYRCEACGHIQLLDILPPAVLFDAEFTYMPSKNPALIEHFKMYADLVANLLDDHSASVCLDIGSNDGLFLQTL
;
A
#
# COMPACT_ATOMS: atom_id res chain seq x y z
N MET A 1 16.51 -8.82 42.54
CA MET A 1 16.23 -7.84 41.48
C MET A 1 16.17 -8.62 40.17
N GLN A 2 14.99 -9.18 39.91
CA GLN A 2 14.04 -8.79 38.84
C GLN A 2 14.32 -9.57 37.55
N GLY A 3 13.46 -10.56 37.32
CA GLY A 3 13.46 -11.43 36.15
C GLY A 3 12.92 -10.73 34.92
N THR A 4 13.57 -10.95 33.80
CA THR A 4 13.15 -10.50 32.47
C THR A 4 12.02 -11.38 31.97
N GLN A 5 10.79 -10.85 31.96
CA GLN A 5 9.68 -11.48 31.24
C GLN A 5 9.90 -11.27 29.73
N GLN A 6 10.05 -12.38 29.01
CA GLN A 6 9.98 -12.40 27.56
C GLN A 6 8.50 -12.24 27.16
N HIS A 7 8.14 -11.08 26.62
CA HIS A 7 6.84 -10.92 25.96
C HIS A 7 6.92 -11.57 24.58
N GLY A 8 6.54 -12.84 24.53
CA GLY A 8 6.28 -13.54 23.28
C GLY A 8 5.19 -12.83 22.49
N CYS A 9 5.41 -12.67 21.19
CA CYS A 9 4.40 -12.25 20.23
C CYS A 9 3.30 -13.31 20.23
N GLN A 10 2.23 -13.07 21.00
CA GLN A 10 1.03 -13.88 20.88
C GLN A 10 0.39 -13.53 19.54
N GLN A 11 0.40 -14.49 18.61
CA GLN A 11 -0.53 -14.49 17.49
C GLN A 11 -1.93 -14.33 18.08
N LYS A 12 -2.58 -13.18 17.86
CA LYS A 12 -4.01 -13.07 18.17
C LYS A 12 -4.71 -14.14 17.33
N SER A 13 -5.26 -15.16 17.98
CA SER A 13 -6.39 -15.89 17.41
C SER A 13 -7.48 -14.88 17.14
N LEU A 14 -8.10 -14.92 15.95
CA LEU A 14 -9.18 -14.01 15.59
C LEU A 14 -10.22 -13.96 16.73
N PRO A 15 -10.65 -12.76 17.14
CA PRO A 15 -11.62 -12.63 18.22
C PRO A 15 -12.92 -13.34 17.81
N GLN A 16 -13.37 -14.28 18.63
CA GLN A 16 -14.72 -14.86 18.57
C GLN A 16 -15.71 -13.79 19.03
N ILE A 17 -16.05 -12.84 18.16
CA ILE A 17 -17.21 -11.97 18.35
C ILE A 17 -18.34 -12.58 17.54
N LEU A 18 -19.06 -13.50 18.18
CA LEU A 18 -20.34 -14.02 17.74
C LEU A 18 -21.42 -13.11 18.34
N GLU A 19 -22.20 -12.44 17.48
CA GLU A 19 -23.64 -12.17 17.61
C GLU A 19 -24.15 -11.53 16.30
N SER A 20 -24.78 -12.38 15.49
CA SER A 20 -25.94 -12.15 14.61
C SER A 20 -25.99 -10.95 13.63
N SER A 21 -26.10 -11.29 12.34
CA SER A 21 -26.53 -10.51 11.14
C SER A 21 -25.50 -9.71 10.32
N TYR A 22 -24.28 -9.47 10.83
CA TYR A 22 -23.17 -8.90 10.05
C TYR A 22 -22.05 -9.94 9.86
N LEU A 23 -22.36 -11.07 9.25
CA LEU A 23 -21.33 -12.01 8.80
C LEU A 23 -20.61 -11.39 7.60
N PHE A 24 -19.69 -10.47 7.89
CA PHE A 24 -18.62 -10.06 6.99
C PHE A 24 -17.93 -11.35 6.56
N ARG A 25 -18.06 -11.70 5.28
CA ARG A 25 -17.37 -12.87 4.72
C ARG A 25 -15.87 -12.59 4.75
N ILE A 26 -15.24 -13.03 5.82
CA ILE A 26 -13.80 -13.23 5.96
C ILE A 26 -13.45 -14.44 5.07
N GLU A 27 -13.53 -14.30 3.74
CA GLU A 27 -13.37 -15.46 2.84
C GLU A 27 -12.02 -15.48 2.11
N ASP A 28 -11.26 -14.38 2.02
CA ASP A 28 -10.06 -14.32 1.15
C ASP A 28 -8.75 -13.88 1.82
N PHE A 29 -8.53 -14.24 3.10
CA PHE A 29 -7.19 -14.13 3.70
C PHE A 29 -6.15 -15.05 3.05
N ASN A 30 -6.57 -16.04 2.25
CA ASN A 30 -5.68 -17.01 1.62
C ASN A 30 -4.65 -16.40 0.65
N MET A 31 -4.86 -15.17 0.19
CA MET A 31 -3.92 -14.48 -0.70
C MET A 31 -2.99 -13.49 0.03
N LEU A 32 -3.25 -13.24 1.31
CA LEU A 32 -2.55 -12.21 2.06
C LEU A 32 -1.27 -12.77 2.69
N THR A 33 -0.14 -12.15 2.38
CA THR A 33 1.13 -12.48 3.04
C THR A 33 1.42 -11.46 4.14
N ARG A 34 1.53 -11.93 5.38
CA ARG A 34 1.93 -11.07 6.49
C ARG A 34 3.45 -11.07 6.67
N ARG A 35 4.05 -9.88 6.61
CA ARG A 35 5.47 -9.68 6.94
C ARG A 35 5.69 -9.71 8.44
N THR A 36 6.84 -10.26 8.83
CA THR A 36 7.33 -10.30 10.23
C THR A 36 8.57 -9.44 10.45
N LYS A 37 9.05 -8.78 9.39
CA LYS A 37 10.25 -7.95 9.38
C LYS A 37 10.02 -6.65 8.62
N CYS A 38 10.67 -5.58 9.06
CA CYS A 38 10.66 -4.29 8.40
C CYS A 38 11.10 -4.41 6.93
N ARG A 39 10.34 -3.81 6.01
CA ARG A 39 10.65 -3.81 4.57
C ARG A 39 11.97 -3.11 4.23
N LEU A 40 12.38 -2.13 5.05
CA LEU A 40 13.55 -1.30 4.76
C LEU A 40 14.84 -1.86 5.37
N CYS A 41 14.81 -2.31 6.64
CA CYS A 41 16.01 -2.73 7.36
C CYS A 41 16.00 -4.18 7.86
N GLU A 42 14.94 -4.94 7.56
CA GLU A 42 14.78 -6.36 7.95
C GLU A 42 14.78 -6.66 9.47
N SER A 43 14.77 -5.62 10.31
CA SER A 43 14.57 -5.77 11.77
C SER A 43 13.17 -6.29 12.08
N GLY A 44 13.08 -7.17 13.09
CA GLY A 44 11.82 -7.65 13.66
C GLY A 44 11.21 -6.73 14.72
N GLN A 45 11.86 -5.60 15.04
CA GLN A 45 11.37 -4.63 16.03
C GLN A 45 10.25 -3.78 15.44
N LEU A 46 9.04 -4.36 15.38
CA LEU A 46 7.84 -3.76 14.79
C LEU A 46 6.80 -3.53 15.88
N VAL A 47 6.32 -2.28 15.98
CA VAL A 47 5.30 -1.87 16.95
C VAL A 47 4.06 -1.38 16.22
N LEU A 48 2.90 -1.92 16.60
CA LEU A 48 1.60 -1.41 16.14
C LEU A 48 1.45 0.05 16.59
N SER A 49 1.33 0.96 15.63
CA SER A 49 1.24 2.40 15.88
C SER A 49 -0.18 2.94 15.72
N VAL A 50 -0.93 2.42 14.74
CA VAL A 50 -2.34 2.78 14.52
C VAL A 50 -3.10 1.52 14.17
N GLU A 51 -4.12 1.20 14.97
CA GLU A 51 -5.11 0.16 14.66
C GLU A 51 -6.21 0.78 13.79
N LEU A 52 -6.53 0.14 12.66
CA LEU A 52 -7.52 0.63 11.71
C LEU A 52 -8.64 -0.40 11.49
N PRO A 53 -9.88 0.05 11.20
CA PRO A 53 -10.93 -0.86 10.78
C PRO A 53 -10.52 -1.64 9.53
N LEU A 54 -11.05 -2.85 9.38
CA LEU A 54 -10.93 -3.58 8.13
C LEU A 54 -11.53 -2.76 6.99
N THR A 55 -10.85 -2.71 5.86
CA THR A 55 -11.24 -1.89 4.70
C THR A 55 -11.26 -2.72 3.42
N THR A 56 -12.00 -2.26 2.45
CA THR A 56 -11.91 -2.78 1.08
C THR A 56 -10.75 -2.11 0.33
N ILE A 57 -10.37 -2.66 -0.82
CA ILE A 57 -9.45 -1.99 -1.75
C ILE A 57 -10.15 -0.73 -2.30
N ALA A 58 -9.45 0.40 -2.27
CA ALA A 58 -10.04 1.71 -2.55
C ALA A 58 -10.47 1.89 -4.02
N ASP A 59 -9.67 1.40 -4.96
CA ASP A 59 -9.90 1.59 -6.40
C ASP A 59 -10.78 0.50 -7.04
N HIS A 60 -11.32 -0.43 -6.24
CA HIS A 60 -12.18 -1.52 -6.71
C HIS A 60 -13.64 -1.12 -6.55
N TYR A 61 -14.13 -0.31 -7.48
CA TYR A 61 -15.53 0.12 -7.50
C TYR A 61 -16.45 -1.04 -7.86
N ARG A 62 -17.52 -1.24 -7.07
CA ARG A 62 -18.54 -2.27 -7.37
C ARG A 62 -19.62 -1.72 -8.31
N ALA A 63 -20.19 -2.60 -9.12
CA ALA A 63 -21.42 -2.26 -9.83
C ALA A 63 -22.62 -2.25 -8.87
N THR A 64 -23.65 -1.48 -9.21
CA THR A 64 -24.90 -1.42 -8.43
C THR A 64 -25.54 -2.80 -8.34
N GLY A 65 -25.80 -3.29 -7.12
CA GLY A 65 -26.45 -4.58 -6.87
C GLY A 65 -25.50 -5.77 -6.66
N GLU A 66 -24.18 -5.56 -6.73
CA GLU A 66 -23.20 -6.60 -6.40
C GLU A 66 -23.05 -6.85 -4.89
N LYS A 67 -22.54 -8.04 -4.56
CA LYS A 67 -22.27 -8.50 -3.19
C LYS A 67 -21.27 -7.59 -2.46
N GLN A 68 -21.18 -7.78 -1.14
CA GLN A 68 -20.16 -7.13 -0.30
C GLN A 68 -18.75 -7.42 -0.83
N MET A 69 -17.91 -6.39 -0.85
CA MET A 69 -16.50 -6.47 -1.24
C MET A 69 -15.67 -7.11 -0.11
N PRO A 70 -14.58 -7.84 -0.44
CA PRO A 70 -13.67 -8.38 0.55
C PRO A 70 -13.08 -7.29 1.46
N LEU A 71 -12.84 -7.64 2.72
CA LEU A 71 -12.25 -6.76 3.71
C LEU A 71 -10.85 -7.24 4.10
N TYR A 72 -9.94 -6.28 4.25
CA TYR A 72 -8.53 -6.51 4.54
C TYR A 72 -8.05 -5.65 5.71
N PRO A 73 -7.10 -6.15 6.51
CA PRO A 73 -6.47 -5.38 7.59
C PRO A 73 -5.60 -4.26 7.02
N LEU A 74 -5.62 -3.11 7.70
CA LEU A 74 -4.84 -1.92 7.33
C LEU A 74 -4.03 -1.37 8.51
N ASP A 75 -3.78 -2.20 9.52
CA ASP A 75 -3.01 -1.80 10.69
C ASP A 75 -1.63 -1.25 10.30
N ILE A 76 -1.26 -0.12 10.91
CA ILE A 76 -0.02 0.60 10.61
C ILE A 76 1.01 0.29 11.70
N TYR A 77 2.18 -0.17 11.27
CA TYR A 77 3.30 -0.52 12.14
C TYR A 77 4.47 0.43 11.92
N ARG A 78 5.23 0.70 12.98
CA ARG A 78 6.50 1.44 12.93
C ARG A 78 7.63 0.50 13.32
N CYS A 79 8.72 0.54 12.57
CA CYS A 79 9.96 -0.13 12.96
C CYS A 79 10.71 0.72 13.99
N GLU A 80 11.05 0.15 15.14
CA GLU A 80 11.81 0.87 16.17
C GLU A 80 13.29 1.01 15.82
N ALA A 81 13.83 0.14 14.96
CA ALA A 81 15.24 0.18 14.57
C ALA A 81 15.56 1.30 13.57
N CYS A 82 14.70 1.54 12.57
CA CYS A 82 14.95 2.55 11.52
C CYS A 82 13.87 3.62 11.39
N GLY A 83 12.78 3.54 12.17
CA GLY A 83 11.68 4.49 12.12
C GLY A 83 10.68 4.29 10.97
N HIS A 84 10.88 3.32 10.07
CA HIS A 84 10.00 3.12 8.91
C HIS A 84 8.57 2.75 9.31
N ILE A 85 7.60 3.52 8.82
CA ILE A 85 6.15 3.28 8.97
C ILE A 85 5.66 2.47 7.77
N GLN A 86 4.93 1.38 8.02
CA GLN A 86 4.57 0.40 7.00
C GLN A 86 3.32 -0.41 7.36
N LEU A 87 2.71 -1.00 6.34
CA LEU A 87 1.75 -2.10 6.47
C LEU A 87 2.49 -3.44 6.52
N LEU A 88 2.01 -4.38 7.34
CA LEU A 88 2.55 -5.74 7.39
C LEU A 88 1.77 -6.73 6.55
N ASP A 89 0.50 -6.47 6.33
CA ASP A 89 -0.42 -7.31 5.57
C ASP A 89 -0.34 -6.94 4.07
N ILE A 90 0.22 -7.84 3.26
CA ILE A 90 0.56 -7.58 1.86
C ILE A 90 -0.36 -8.38 0.95
N LEU A 91 -1.08 -7.66 0.10
CA LEU A 91 -1.84 -8.24 -1.01
C LEU A 91 -0.92 -8.50 -2.22
N PRO A 92 -1.22 -9.51 -3.04
CA PRO A 92 -0.52 -9.70 -4.31
C PRO A 92 -0.69 -8.46 -5.20
N PRO A 93 0.36 -7.96 -5.86
CA PRO A 93 0.25 -6.79 -6.73
C PRO A 93 -0.81 -6.94 -7.83
N ALA A 94 -1.00 -8.15 -8.36
CA ALA A 94 -2.01 -8.45 -9.37
C ALA A 94 -3.46 -8.26 -8.89
N VAL A 95 -3.69 -8.17 -7.57
CA VAL A 95 -4.99 -7.85 -6.98
C VAL A 95 -5.19 -6.33 -6.87
N LEU A 96 -4.12 -5.54 -6.76
CA LEU A 96 -4.20 -4.08 -6.61
C LEU A 96 -4.10 -3.35 -7.96
N PHE A 97 -3.34 -3.92 -8.89
CA PHE A 97 -3.03 -3.37 -10.21
C PHE A 97 -3.53 -4.33 -11.29
N ASP A 98 -4.83 -4.63 -11.24
CA ASP A 98 -5.48 -5.48 -12.21
C ASP A 98 -5.81 -4.73 -13.51
N ALA A 99 -6.48 -5.41 -14.44
CA ALA A 99 -6.87 -4.83 -15.73
C ALA A 99 -7.94 -3.73 -15.61
N GLU A 100 -8.65 -3.66 -14.48
CA GLU A 100 -9.70 -2.68 -14.19
C GLU A 100 -9.14 -1.47 -13.41
N PHE A 101 -7.82 -1.37 -13.24
CA PHE A 101 -7.18 -0.22 -12.60
C PHE A 101 -7.53 1.10 -13.30
N THR A 102 -8.31 1.94 -12.64
CA THR A 102 -8.97 3.11 -13.25
C THR A 102 -8.19 4.42 -13.15
N TYR A 103 -7.12 4.48 -12.35
CA TYR A 103 -6.44 5.74 -12.06
C TYR A 103 -5.62 6.23 -13.26
N MET A 104 -5.89 7.46 -13.71
CA MET A 104 -5.27 8.11 -14.87
C MET A 104 -4.86 9.56 -14.53
N PRO A 105 -3.57 9.84 -14.26
CA PRO A 105 -3.04 11.16 -13.96
C PRO A 105 -3.36 12.20 -15.04
N SER A 106 -3.38 11.81 -16.32
CA SER A 106 -3.67 12.73 -17.43
C SER A 106 -5.04 13.40 -17.37
N LYS A 107 -5.98 12.86 -16.56
CA LYS A 107 -7.30 13.47 -16.33
C LYS A 107 -7.29 14.60 -15.31
N ASN A 108 -6.16 14.86 -14.64
CA ASN A 108 -6.04 15.93 -13.65
C ASN A 108 -5.14 17.07 -14.19
N PRO A 109 -5.71 18.24 -14.53
CA PRO A 109 -4.93 19.37 -15.05
C PRO A 109 -3.77 19.81 -14.16
N ALA A 110 -3.90 19.68 -12.84
CA ALA A 110 -2.83 20.03 -11.91
C ALA A 110 -1.63 19.07 -12.02
N LEU A 111 -1.88 17.79 -12.32
CA LEU A 111 -0.80 16.81 -12.52
C LEU A 111 -0.10 17.01 -13.86
N ILE A 112 -0.84 17.41 -14.90
CA ILE A 112 -0.23 17.77 -16.18
C ILE A 112 0.79 18.90 -15.98
N GLU A 113 0.40 19.97 -15.28
CA GLU A 113 1.31 21.09 -15.01
C GLU A 113 2.47 20.67 -14.10
N HIS A 114 2.19 19.88 -13.06
CA HIS A 114 3.22 19.35 -12.18
C HIS A 114 4.31 18.60 -12.94
N PHE A 115 3.94 17.70 -13.86
CA PHE A 115 4.93 16.90 -14.60
C PHE A 115 5.74 17.72 -15.60
N LYS A 116 5.20 18.83 -16.13
CA LYS A 116 5.98 19.81 -16.93
C LYS A 116 7.07 20.47 -16.11
N MET A 117 6.67 21.03 -14.98
CA MET A 117 7.63 21.65 -14.05
C MET A 117 8.67 20.63 -13.55
N TYR A 118 8.26 19.38 -13.34
CA TYR A 118 9.16 18.33 -12.90
C TYR A 118 10.15 17.89 -14.00
N ALA A 119 9.71 17.79 -15.26
CA ALA A 119 10.60 17.52 -16.39
C ALA A 119 11.69 18.60 -16.52
N ASP A 120 11.30 19.88 -16.47
CA ASP A 120 12.24 21.00 -16.49
C ASP A 120 13.21 20.94 -15.30
N LEU A 121 12.71 20.63 -14.10
CA LEU A 121 13.55 20.48 -12.91
C LEU A 121 14.59 19.36 -13.09
N VAL A 122 14.18 18.19 -13.58
CA VAL A 122 15.07 17.06 -13.81
C VAL A 122 16.12 17.38 -14.88
N ALA A 123 15.72 17.98 -16.01
CA ALA A 123 16.66 18.38 -17.06
C ALA A 123 17.72 19.36 -16.53
N ASN A 124 17.31 20.35 -15.74
CA ASN A 124 18.22 21.31 -15.12
C ASN A 124 19.15 20.66 -14.09
N LEU A 125 18.66 19.69 -13.29
CA LEU A 125 19.48 18.99 -12.29
C LEU A 125 20.56 18.12 -12.92
N LEU A 126 20.30 17.58 -14.11
CA LEU A 126 21.24 16.70 -14.81
C LEU A 126 22.27 17.47 -15.65
N ASP A 127 22.11 18.79 -15.82
CA ASP A 127 22.88 19.63 -16.77
C ASP A 127 22.95 19.00 -18.18
N ASP A 128 21.92 18.23 -18.52
CA ASP A 128 21.88 17.39 -19.69
C ASP A 128 20.49 17.45 -20.34
N HIS A 129 20.38 18.35 -21.32
CA HIS A 129 19.23 18.40 -22.23
C HIS A 129 19.28 17.32 -23.33
N SER A 130 20.28 16.43 -23.30
CA SER A 130 20.54 15.39 -24.29
C SER A 130 20.31 13.96 -23.79
N ALA A 131 19.72 13.78 -22.59
CA ALA A 131 19.36 12.48 -22.05
C ALA A 131 18.57 11.66 -23.09
N SER A 132 19.23 10.68 -23.69
CA SER A 132 18.70 9.99 -24.87
C SER A 132 17.70 8.88 -24.52
N VAL A 133 17.61 8.50 -23.24
CA VAL A 133 16.77 7.40 -22.76
C VAL A 133 16.24 7.72 -21.36
N CYS A 134 14.92 7.59 -21.19
CA CYS A 134 14.26 7.65 -19.90
C CYS A 134 13.55 6.32 -19.59
N LEU A 135 13.61 5.89 -18.33
CA LEU A 135 12.82 4.78 -17.80
C LEU A 135 11.99 5.30 -16.63
N ASP A 136 10.67 5.22 -16.77
CA ASP A 136 9.71 5.62 -15.74
C ASP A 136 9.03 4.37 -15.14
N ILE A 137 9.27 4.12 -13.85
CA ILE A 137 8.70 2.97 -13.13
C ILE A 137 7.33 3.37 -12.58
N GLY A 138 6.28 2.73 -13.09
CA GLY A 138 4.91 3.09 -12.72
C GLY A 138 4.40 4.30 -13.51
N SER A 139 4.82 4.43 -14.77
CA SER A 139 4.49 5.53 -15.68
C SER A 139 3.01 5.79 -15.91
N ASN A 140 2.13 4.89 -15.45
CA ASN A 140 0.69 4.92 -15.66
C ASN A 140 0.36 5.06 -17.16
N ASP A 141 -0.45 6.06 -17.54
CA ASP A 141 -0.84 6.43 -18.89
C ASP A 141 0.26 7.19 -19.66
N GLY A 142 1.45 7.32 -19.07
CA GLY A 142 2.63 7.89 -19.71
C GLY A 142 2.71 9.41 -19.64
N LEU A 143 1.90 10.08 -18.81
CA LEU A 143 1.85 11.54 -18.71
C LEU A 143 3.24 12.18 -18.53
N PHE A 144 4.07 11.64 -17.62
CA PHE A 144 5.40 12.19 -17.39
C PHE A 144 6.31 12.00 -18.61
N LEU A 145 6.34 10.80 -19.20
CA LEU A 145 7.14 10.49 -20.39
C LEU A 145 6.78 11.35 -21.61
N GLN A 146 5.52 11.78 -21.76
CA GLN A 146 5.10 12.69 -22.82
C GLN A 146 5.61 14.13 -22.63
N THR A 147 6.14 14.43 -21.45
CA THR A 147 6.55 15.76 -21.02
C THR A 147 8.07 15.95 -21.01
N LEU A 148 8.83 14.85 -21.06
CA LEU A 148 10.28 14.84 -21.24
C LEU A 148 10.66 15.12 -22.70
#